data_AF-A0AAW6XKM4-F1
#
_entry.id   AF-A0AAW6XKM4-F1
#
_cell.length_a   1.000
_cell.length_b   1.000
_cell.length_c   1.000
_cell.angle_alpha   90.00
_cell.angle_beta   90.00
_cell.angle_gamma   90.00
#
_symmetry.space_group_name_H-M   'P 1'
#
loop_
_entity.id
_entity.type
_entity.pdbx_description
1 polymer ?
#
loop_
_entity_poly.entity_id
_entity_poly.type
_entity_poly.pdbx_seq_one_letter_code
_entity_poly.pdbx_strand_id
1 'polypeptide(L)'
;AFSQIKDAMVFAFNLPAIVELGTATGFDFELIDQAGLGHEKLTQARNQLLAEAAKHPDMLTSVRPNGLEDTPQFKIDIDQEKAQALGVS
;
A
#
# COMPACT_ATOMS: atom_id res chain seq x y z
N ALA A 1 14.36 -13.74 -10.68
CA ALA A 1 13.50 -13.76 -11.88
C ALA A 1 12.37 -12.74 -11.76
N PHE A 2 11.50 -12.81 -10.75
CA PHE A 2 10.38 -11.88 -10.61
C PHE A 2 10.75 -10.43 -10.24
N SER A 3 11.82 -10.22 -9.46
CA SER A 3 12.32 -8.88 -9.12
C SER A 3 12.88 -8.08 -10.31
N GLN A 4 13.00 -8.69 -11.49
CA GLN A 4 13.51 -8.07 -12.71
C GLN A 4 12.39 -7.61 -13.66
N ILE A 5 11.12 -7.88 -13.34
CA ILE A 5 9.99 -7.43 -14.13
C ILE A 5 9.82 -5.93 -13.86
N LYS A 6 9.92 -5.12 -14.92
CA LYS A 6 9.74 -3.68 -14.82
C LYS A 6 8.26 -3.35 -14.60
N ASP A 7 8.01 -2.28 -13.85
CA ASP A 7 6.67 -1.72 -13.61
C ASP A 7 5.66 -2.66 -12.92
N ALA A 8 6.12 -3.78 -12.35
CA ALA A 8 5.28 -4.71 -11.63
C ALA A 8 5.99 -5.34 -10.42
N MET A 9 5.22 -5.60 -9.36
CA MET A 9 5.66 -6.42 -8.24
C MET A 9 4.99 -7.79 -8.34
N VAL A 10 5.78 -8.84 -8.45
CA VAL A 10 5.29 -10.22 -8.60
C VAL A 10 5.82 -11.07 -7.46
N PHE A 11 4.88 -11.71 -6.73
CA PHE A 11 5.17 -12.57 -5.59
C PHE A 11 4.57 -13.96 -5.81
N ALA A 12 5.35 -14.99 -5.51
CA ALA A 12 4.87 -16.37 -5.41
C ALA A 12 4.84 -16.77 -3.93
N PHE A 13 3.76 -17.39 -3.50
CA PHE A 13 3.59 -17.87 -2.13
C PHE A 13 2.92 -19.24 -2.13
N ASN A 14 3.29 -20.06 -1.15
CA ASN A 14 2.65 -21.34 -0.93
C ASN A 14 1.38 -21.15 -0.11
N LEU A 15 0.34 -21.93 -0.43
CA LEU A 15 -0.87 -22.00 0.38
C LEU A 15 -0.54 -22.52 1.79
N PRO A 16 -1.19 -22.00 2.85
CA PRO A 16 -1.00 -22.50 4.20
C PRO A 16 -1.56 -23.93 4.35
N ALA A 17 -1.06 -24.65 5.35
CA ALA A 17 -1.50 -26.03 5.64
C ALA A 17 -2.99 -26.14 5.98
N ILE A 18 -3.59 -25.07 6.49
CA ILE A 18 -5.03 -24.94 6.75
C ILE A 18 -5.52 -23.72 5.97
N VAL A 19 -6.29 -23.97 4.90
CA VAL A 19 -6.70 -22.95 3.93
C VAL A 19 -7.56 -21.85 4.58
N GLU A 20 -8.33 -22.17 5.62
CA GLU A 20 -9.21 -21.21 6.30
C GLU A 20 -8.48 -20.21 7.20
N LEU A 21 -7.19 -20.44 7.50
CA LEU A 21 -6.41 -19.55 8.38
C LEU A 21 -5.66 -18.45 7.63
N GLY A 22 -5.71 -18.42 6.29
CA GLY A 22 -5.14 -17.34 5.51
C GLY A 22 -4.86 -17.71 4.05
N THR A 23 -4.39 -16.72 3.29
CA THR A 23 -4.06 -16.87 1.87
C THR A 23 -2.57 -16.98 1.60
N ALA A 24 -1.73 -16.75 2.61
CA ALA A 24 -0.27 -16.87 2.54
C ALA A 24 0.31 -17.43 3.84
N THR A 25 1.42 -18.16 3.74
CA THR A 25 2.19 -18.65 4.91
C THR A 25 3.11 -17.55 5.44
N GLY A 26 3.25 -17.45 6.77
CA GLY A 26 4.14 -16.50 7.43
C GLY A 26 3.45 -15.79 8.58
N PHE A 27 3.60 -14.47 8.64
CA PHE A 27 2.91 -13.61 9.59
C PHE A 27 2.09 -12.54 8.85
N ASP A 28 1.13 -11.98 9.55
CA ASP A 28 0.40 -10.78 9.14
C ASP A 28 0.57 -9.71 10.22
N PHE A 29 0.62 -8.44 9.81
CA PHE A 29 0.88 -7.31 10.70
C PHE A 29 0.19 -6.05 10.20
N GLU A 30 -0.61 -5.44 11.08
CA GLU A 30 -1.32 -4.20 10.81
C GLU A 30 -0.62 -3.01 11.46
N LEU A 31 -0.16 -2.06 10.64
CA LEU A 31 0.40 -0.80 11.10
C LEU A 31 -0.72 0.24 11.23
N ILE A 32 -0.99 0.69 12.45
CA ILE A 32 -2.10 1.59 12.75
C ILE A 32 -1.58 2.95 13.21
N ASP A 33 -2.07 4.02 12.57
CA ASP A 33 -1.90 5.39 13.06
C ASP A 33 -2.91 5.68 14.18
N GLN A 34 -2.49 5.46 15.43
CA GLN A 34 -3.35 5.70 16.60
C GLN A 34 -3.51 7.17 16.97
N ALA A 35 -2.59 8.04 16.53
CA ALA A 35 -2.59 9.46 16.88
C ALA A 35 -3.22 10.35 15.79
N GLY A 36 -3.69 9.76 14.69
CA GLY A 36 -4.31 10.50 13.58
C GLY A 36 -3.33 11.45 12.88
N LEU A 37 -2.07 11.04 12.75
CA LEU A 37 -1.01 11.75 12.04
C LEU A 37 -1.27 11.88 10.53
N GLY A 38 -2.12 11.02 9.96
CA GLY A 38 -2.60 11.09 8.58
C GLY A 38 -1.86 10.16 7.61
N HIS A 39 -2.43 10.06 6.41
CA HIS A 39 -2.05 9.08 5.37
C HIS A 39 -0.56 9.12 5.00
N GLU A 40 -0.01 10.31 4.77
CA GLU A 40 1.39 10.47 4.34
C GLU A 40 2.38 9.97 5.40
N LYS A 41 2.13 10.32 6.68
CA LYS A 41 2.98 9.89 7.80
C LYS A 41 2.89 8.38 8.05
N LEU A 42 1.68 7.81 7.96
CA LEU A 42 1.50 6.37 8.06
C LEU A 42 2.22 5.63 6.92
N THR A 43 2.12 6.14 5.69
CA THR A 43 2.80 5.60 4.50
C THR A 43 4.32 5.67 4.66
N GLN A 44 4.84 6.78 5.17
CA GLN A 44 6.27 6.92 5.47
C GLN A 44 6.73 5.92 6.54
N ALA A 45 5.97 5.76 7.62
CA ALA A 45 6.29 4.80 8.68
C ALA A 45 6.28 3.35 8.17
N ARG A 46 5.32 2.99 7.32
CA ARG A 46 5.29 1.68 6.62
C ARG A 46 6.55 1.46 5.80
N ASN A 47 6.97 2.46 5.03
CA ASN A 47 8.16 2.35 4.18
C ASN A 47 9.45 2.24 5.01
N GLN A 48 9.53 2.94 6.14
CA GLN A 48 10.63 2.77 7.10
C GLN A 48 10.65 1.37 7.70
N LEU A 49 9.50 0.85 8.15
CA LEU A 49 9.38 -0.51 8.67
C LEU A 49 9.86 -1.55 7.65
N LEU A 50 9.46 -1.44 6.38
CA LEU A 50 9.90 -2.34 5.31
C LEU A 50 11.42 -2.22 5.05
N ALA A 51 11.97 -1.01 5.08
CA ALA A 51 13.40 -0.77 4.90
C ALA A 51 14.23 -1.36 6.06
N GLU A 52 13.75 -1.25 7.30
CA GLU A 52 14.39 -1.89 8.45
C GLU A 52 14.27 -3.42 8.40
N ALA A 53 13.10 -3.95 8.05
CA ALA A 53 12.91 -5.39 7.89
C ALA A 53 13.87 -6.00 6.86
N ALA A 54 14.14 -5.28 5.76
CA ALA A 54 15.09 -5.71 4.73
C ALA A 54 16.54 -5.83 5.21
N LYS A 55 16.91 -5.19 6.33
CA LYS A 55 18.25 -5.28 6.94
C LYS A 55 18.46 -6.56 7.76
N HIS A 56 17.40 -7.30 8.06
CA HIS A 56 17.42 -8.52 8.88
C HIS A 56 17.04 -9.78 8.06
N PRO A 57 17.75 -10.09 6.96
CA PRO A 57 17.41 -11.20 6.07
C PRO A 57 17.58 -12.59 6.72
N ASP A 58 18.30 -12.66 7.85
CA ASP A 58 18.48 -13.86 8.66
C ASP A 58 17.21 -14.23 9.46
N MET A 59 16.34 -13.26 9.74
CA MET A 59 15.10 -13.46 10.51
C MET A 59 13.84 -13.23 9.67
N LEU A 60 13.88 -12.29 8.73
CA LEU A 60 12.72 -11.83 7.97
C LEU A 60 12.94 -12.08 6.48
N THR A 61 11.99 -12.75 5.84
CA THR A 61 11.99 -12.98 4.40
C THR A 61 10.65 -12.61 3.81
N SER A 62 10.67 -12.10 2.57
CA SER A 62 9.46 -11.84 1.77
C SER A 62 8.43 -10.91 2.44
N VAL A 63 8.92 -10.00 3.30
CA VAL A 63 8.10 -8.95 3.92
C VAL A 63 7.63 -7.98 2.84
N ARG A 64 6.32 -7.73 2.78
CA ARG A 64 5.69 -6.95 1.71
C ARG A 64 4.46 -6.22 2.23
N PRO A 65 4.09 -5.06 1.64
CA PRO A 65 2.82 -4.43 1.91
C PRO A 65 1.66 -5.26 1.33
N ASN A 66 0.48 -5.18 1.97
CA ASN A 66 -0.75 -5.83 1.51
C ASN A 66 -1.61 -4.93 0.59
N GLY A 67 -1.18 -3.68 0.35
CA GLY A 67 -1.91 -2.68 -0.42
C GLY A 67 -1.14 -2.18 -1.64
N LEU A 68 -1.84 -1.41 -2.49
CA LEU A 68 -1.23 -0.66 -3.59
C LEU A 68 -0.65 0.66 -3.06
N GLU A 69 0.39 1.15 -3.74
CA GLU A 69 0.89 2.50 -3.52
C GLU A 69 -0.10 3.54 -4.03
N ASP A 70 0.04 4.77 -3.52
CA ASP A 70 -0.71 5.91 -4.04
C ASP A 70 -0.46 6.07 -5.53
N THR A 71 -1.53 6.24 -6.29
CA THR A 71 -1.48 6.48 -7.73
C THR A 71 -1.82 7.93 -8.05
N PRO A 72 -1.28 8.50 -9.13
CA PRO A 72 -1.67 9.84 -9.58
C PRO A 72 -3.18 9.92 -9.81
N GLN A 73 -3.81 10.91 -9.19
CA GLN A 73 -5.24 11.19 -9.36
C GLN A 73 -5.43 12.55 -10.01
N PHE A 74 -6.46 12.66 -10.86
CA PHE A 74 -6.89 13.93 -11.44
C PHE A 74 -8.16 14.41 -10.73
N LYS A 75 -8.05 15.55 -10.04
CA LYS A 75 -9.18 16.18 -9.37
C LYS A 75 -9.77 17.26 -10.27
N ILE A 76 -11.08 17.17 -10.50
CA ILE A 76 -11.83 18.20 -11.21
C ILE A 76 -12.48 19.10 -10.15
N ASP A 77 -12.05 20.35 -10.11
CA ASP A 77 -12.68 21.39 -9.31
C ASP A 77 -13.60 22.23 -10.22
N ILE A 78 -14.92 22.14 -10.00
CA ILE A 78 -15.93 22.87 -10.78
C ILE A 78 -16.25 24.18 -10.06
N ASP A 79 -16.05 25.29 -10.76
CA ASP A 79 -16.54 26.60 -10.32
C ASP A 79 -18.04 26.71 -10.58
N GLN A 80 -18.84 26.35 -9.56
CA GLN A 80 -20.29 26.37 -9.66
C GLN A 80 -20.85 27.80 -9.76
N GLU A 81 -20.19 28.79 -9.12
CA GLU A 81 -20.65 30.18 -9.15
C GLU A 81 -20.55 30.75 -10.57
N LYS A 82 -19.41 30.52 -11.23
CA LYS A 82 -19.22 30.93 -12.62
C LYS A 82 -20.13 30.17 -13.58
N ALA A 83 -20.34 28.87 -13.36
CA ALA A 83 -21.26 28.08 -14.19
C ALA A 83 -22.68 28.66 -14.16
N GLN A 84 -23.19 28.97 -12.96
CA GLN A 84 -24.50 29.59 -12.78
C GLN A 84 -24.57 31.00 -13.38
N ALA A 85 -23.55 31.84 -13.18
CA ALA A 85 -23.50 33.19 -13.76
C ALA A 85 -23.50 33.20 -15.30
N LEU A 86 -22.96 32.14 -15.92
CA LEU A 86 -22.97 31.93 -17.37
C LEU A 86 -24.23 31.18 -17.86
N GLY A 87 -25.18 30.87 -16.98
CA GLY A 87 -26.44 30.19 -17.32
C GLY A 87 -26.28 28.69 -17.59
N VAL A 88 -25.17 28.08 -17.15
CA VAL A 88 -24.92 26.64 -17.25
C VAL A 88 -25.34 25.98 -15.93
N SER A 89 -26.42 25.19 -15.97
CA SER A 89 -27.02 24.49 -14.83
C SER A 89 -27.21 23.00 -15.12
#